data_AF-X0ZXU0-F1
#
_entry.id   AF-X0ZXU0-F1
#
_cell.length_a   1.000
_cell.length_b   1.000
_cell.length_c   1.000
_cell.angle_alpha   90.00
_cell.angle_beta   90.00
_cell.angle_gamma   90.00
#
_symmetry.space_group_name_H-M   'P 1'
#
loop_
_entity.id
_entity.type
_entity.pdbx_description
1 polymer ?
#
loop_
_entity_poly.entity_id
_entity_poly.type
_entity_poly.pdbx_seq_one_letter_code
_entity_poly.pdbx_strand_id
1 'polypeptide(L)'
;MKVRAIENTDAGAANAVDGAQVIEVKENGEAWAAGITAINMVDNMWTVALSTREAGDVVLGDNDIKATVDGNGTYNVQWADAKVDAANLRLNDVQVGFRIFWEVE
;
A
#
# COMPACT_ATOMS: atom_id res chain seq x y z
N MET A 1 -1.93 0.20 18.16
CA MET A 1 -0.53 0.20 17.70
C MET A 1 -0.52 -0.32 16.28
N LYS A 2 -0.04 0.45 15.31
CA LYS A 2 0.06 0.01 13.90
C LYS A 2 1.54 -0.06 13.58
N VAL A 3 2.10 -1.26 13.47
CA VAL A 3 3.53 -1.44 13.24
C VAL A 3 3.74 -2.09 11.88
N ARG A 4 4.65 -1.52 11.10
CA ARG A 4 5.25 -2.14 9.93
C ARG A 4 6.69 -2.57 10.19
N ALA A 5 7.15 -3.58 9.46
CA ALA A 5 8.57 -3.94 9.35
C ALA A 5 8.95 -4.07 7.87
N ILE A 6 9.97 -3.31 7.46
CA ILE A 6 10.49 -3.32 6.10
C ILE A 6 11.97 -3.66 6.16
N GLU A 7 12.43 -4.51 5.26
CA GLU A 7 13.82 -4.97 5.19
C GLU A 7 14.37 -4.75 3.79
N ASN A 8 15.51 -4.09 3.71
CA ASN A 8 16.27 -3.97 2.49
C ASN A 8 17.25 -5.15 2.40
N THR A 9 16.87 -6.17 1.63
CA THR A 9 17.73 -7.32 1.32
C THR A 9 18.64 -7.09 0.11
N ASP A 10 18.55 -5.92 -0.54
CA ASP A 10 19.51 -5.51 -1.56
C ASP A 10 20.86 -5.16 -0.91
N ALA A 11 21.95 -5.52 -1.60
CA ALA A 11 23.32 -5.33 -1.11
C ALA A 11 24.04 -4.13 -1.77
N GLY A 12 23.39 -3.44 -2.72
CA GLY A 12 24.01 -2.42 -3.56
C GLY A 12 23.73 -0.97 -3.16
N ALA A 13 22.56 -0.68 -2.57
CA ALA A 13 22.19 0.68 -2.15
C ALA A 13 21.13 0.71 -1.03
N ALA A 14 20.89 1.92 -0.49
CA ALA A 14 19.62 2.21 0.18
C ALA A 14 18.47 2.05 -0.82
N ASN A 15 17.27 1.78 -0.32
CA ASN A 15 16.12 1.48 -1.17
C ASN A 15 14.86 2.15 -0.65
N ALA A 16 13.93 2.48 -1.53
CA ALA A 16 12.64 3.07 -1.24
C ALA A 16 11.65 2.77 -2.38
N VAL A 17 10.41 3.23 -2.24
CA VAL A 17 9.45 3.27 -3.36
C VAL A 17 9.97 4.21 -4.46
N ASP A 18 10.05 3.71 -5.69
CA ASP A 18 10.56 4.45 -6.87
C ASP A 18 9.44 5.21 -7.58
N GLY A 19 9.43 6.53 -7.45
CA GLY A 19 8.41 7.38 -8.01
C GLY A 19 7.08 7.33 -7.24
N ALA A 20 6.19 8.25 -7.58
CA ALA A 20 4.83 8.23 -7.03
C ALA A 20 4.06 7.03 -7.61
N GLN A 21 3.40 6.28 -6.73
CA GLN A 21 2.68 5.05 -7.08
C GLN A 21 1.35 4.98 -6.33
N VAL A 22 0.53 3.98 -6.66
CA VAL A 22 -0.80 3.82 -6.07
C VAL A 22 -1.08 2.38 -5.66
N ILE A 23 -1.84 2.24 -4.58
CA ILE A 23 -2.58 1.02 -4.26
C ILE A 23 -4.03 1.26 -4.66
N GLU A 24 -4.55 0.38 -5.49
CA GLU A 24 -5.88 0.48 -6.10
C GLU A 24 -6.81 -0.60 -5.54
N VAL A 25 -8.10 -0.30 -5.54
CA VAL A 25 -9.17 -1.25 -5.22
C VAL A 25 -10.17 -1.32 -6.37
N LYS A 26 -10.70 -2.50 -6.62
CA LYS A 26 -11.79 -2.73 -7.58
C LYS A 26 -12.76 -3.79 -7.08
N GLU A 27 -13.96 -3.82 -7.64
CA GLU A 27 -14.85 -4.96 -7.45
C GLU A 27 -14.27 -6.24 -8.07
N ASN A 28 -14.65 -7.38 -7.50
CA ASN A 28 -14.30 -8.67 -8.06
C ASN A 28 -15.02 -8.93 -9.39
N GLY A 29 -14.27 -9.28 -10.42
CA GLY A 29 -14.78 -9.46 -11.78
C GLY A 29 -14.54 -8.26 -12.71
N GLU A 30 -14.32 -7.06 -12.17
CA GLU A 30 -14.02 -5.88 -12.99
C GLU A 30 -12.58 -5.86 -13.53
N ALA A 31 -12.34 -5.11 -14.59
CA ALA A 31 -10.99 -4.82 -15.07
C ALA A 31 -10.32 -3.76 -14.18
N TRP A 32 -8.98 -3.77 -14.09
CA TRP A 32 -8.24 -2.74 -13.33
C TRP A 32 -8.43 -1.32 -13.86
N ALA A 33 -8.84 -1.14 -15.11
CA ALA A 33 -9.23 0.16 -15.65
C ALA A 33 -10.45 0.79 -14.94
N ALA A 34 -11.23 0.00 -14.18
CA ALA A 34 -12.32 0.47 -13.33
C ALA A 34 -11.91 0.66 -11.85
N GLY A 35 -10.67 0.30 -11.50
CA GLY A 35 -10.17 0.46 -10.14
C GLY A 35 -10.02 1.92 -9.75
N ILE A 36 -10.17 2.20 -8.45
CA ILE A 36 -9.96 3.53 -7.87
C ILE A 36 -8.75 3.49 -6.92
N THR A 37 -8.01 4.60 -6.86
CA THR A 37 -6.87 4.75 -5.95
C THR A 37 -7.32 4.79 -4.50
N ALA A 38 -6.97 3.77 -3.72
CA ALA A 38 -7.22 3.69 -2.29
C ALA A 38 -6.11 4.36 -1.46
N ILE A 39 -4.85 4.22 -1.87
CA ILE A 39 -3.69 4.79 -1.16
C ILE A 39 -2.73 5.42 -2.17
N ASN A 40 -2.37 6.67 -1.94
CA ASN A 40 -1.28 7.34 -2.64
C ASN A 40 0.05 7.03 -1.96
N MET A 41 1.02 6.55 -2.73
CA MET A 41 2.40 6.30 -2.29
C MET A 41 3.28 7.39 -2.89
N VAL A 42 4.06 8.07 -2.05
CA VAL A 42 4.99 9.10 -2.53
C VAL A 42 6.34 8.49 -2.87
N ASP A 43 7.04 9.13 -3.81
CA ASP A 43 8.44 8.81 -4.10
C ASP A 43 9.30 8.86 -2.83
N ASN A 44 10.30 7.98 -2.75
CA ASN A 44 11.15 7.79 -1.58
C ASN A 44 10.40 7.40 -0.28
N MET A 45 9.11 7.04 -0.36
CA MET A 45 8.43 6.44 0.79
C MET A 45 9.13 5.15 1.20
N TRP A 46 9.26 4.93 2.51
CA TRP A 46 9.91 3.76 3.09
C TRP A 46 11.38 3.63 2.70
N THR A 47 12.12 4.74 2.68
CA THR A 47 13.58 4.67 2.61
C THR A 47 14.10 3.79 3.74
N VAL A 48 14.84 2.74 3.36
CA VAL A 48 15.52 1.83 4.28
C VAL A 48 16.99 1.75 3.89
N ALA A 49 17.87 1.89 4.88
CA ALA A 49 19.30 1.83 4.66
C ALA A 49 19.73 0.45 4.12
N LEU A 50 20.89 0.44 3.43
CA LEU A 50 21.48 -0.77 2.86
C LEU A 50 21.58 -1.90 3.89
N SER A 51 21.04 -3.09 3.57
CA SER A 51 21.14 -4.30 4.41
C SER A 51 20.63 -4.11 5.84
N THR A 52 19.56 -3.33 6.02
CA THR A 52 18.92 -3.09 7.31
C THR A 52 17.45 -3.49 7.33
N ARG A 53 16.90 -3.60 8.54
CA ARG A 53 15.47 -3.76 8.79
C ARG A 53 15.01 -2.63 9.71
N GLU A 54 13.95 -1.95 9.31
CA GLU A 54 13.40 -0.82 10.01
C GLU A 54 11.93 -1.07 10.36
N ALA A 55 11.53 -0.62 11.55
CA ALA A 55 10.13 -0.62 11.98
C ALA A 55 9.54 0.78 11.80
N GLY A 56 8.23 0.88 11.64
CA GLY A 56 7.55 2.17 11.57
C GLY A 56 6.05 2.05 11.63
N ASP A 57 5.35 3.12 11.25
CA ASP A 57 3.90 3.13 11.18
C ASP A 57 3.37 2.55 9.86
N VAL A 58 2.23 1.87 9.93
CA VAL A 58 1.53 1.39 8.74
C VAL A 58 0.87 2.56 8.02
N VAL A 59 0.96 2.53 6.69
CA VAL A 59 0.30 3.51 5.81
C VAL A 59 -1.17 3.14 5.67
N LEU A 60 -2.05 4.12 5.88
CA LEU A 60 -3.49 3.97 5.63
C LEU A 60 -3.90 4.99 4.60
N GLY A 61 -4.72 4.55 3.64
CA GLY A 61 -5.37 5.44 2.70
C GLY A 61 -6.32 6.42 3.38
N ASP A 62 -6.40 7.61 2.80
CA ASP A 62 -7.34 8.67 3.13
C ASP A 62 -8.27 9.02 1.94
N ASN A 63 -8.05 8.41 0.77
CA ASN A 63 -8.93 8.55 -0.37
C ASN A 63 -10.29 7.91 -0.12
N ASP A 64 -11.34 8.57 -0.58
CA ASP A 64 -12.70 8.02 -0.55
C ASP A 64 -12.87 6.97 -1.66
N ILE A 65 -13.16 5.74 -1.26
CA ILE A 65 -13.34 4.60 -2.15
C ILE A 65 -14.80 4.16 -2.24
N LYS A 66 -15.76 4.92 -1.70
CA LYS A 66 -17.19 4.53 -1.67
C LYS A 66 -17.84 4.42 -3.04
N ALA A 67 -17.21 4.92 -4.09
CA ALA A 67 -17.66 4.72 -5.48
C ALA A 67 -17.43 3.29 -5.97
N THR A 68 -16.58 2.52 -5.29
CA THR A 68 -16.23 1.13 -5.61
C THR A 68 -16.58 0.20 -4.44
N VAL A 69 -16.29 0.59 -3.20
CA VAL A 69 -16.59 -0.18 -2.00
C VAL A 69 -17.83 0.42 -1.34
N ASP A 70 -19.00 0.06 -1.85
CA ASP A 70 -20.30 0.63 -1.48
C ASP A 70 -21.21 -0.33 -0.71
N GLY A 71 -20.79 -1.57 -0.50
CA GLY A 71 -21.61 -2.59 0.14
C GLY A 71 -20.89 -3.89 0.44
N ASN A 72 -21.68 -4.94 0.68
CA ASN A 72 -21.15 -6.29 0.88
C ASN A 72 -20.71 -6.87 -0.47
N GLY A 73 -19.45 -7.25 -0.57
CA GLY A 73 -18.90 -7.81 -1.80
C GLY A 73 -17.50 -8.35 -1.62
N THR A 74 -16.97 -8.91 -2.70
CA THR A 74 -15.56 -9.27 -2.80
C THR A 74 -14.85 -8.16 -3.57
N TYR A 75 -13.79 -7.62 -2.98
CA TYR A 75 -12.98 -6.58 -3.58
C TYR A 75 -11.55 -7.08 -3.75
N ASN A 76 -10.88 -6.63 -4.81
CA ASN A 76 -9.48 -6.92 -5.04
C ASN A 76 -8.65 -5.66 -4.83
N VAL A 77 -7.44 -5.84 -4.30
CA VAL A 77 -6.47 -4.77 -4.07
C VAL A 77 -5.20 -5.10 -4.83
N GLN A 78 -4.59 -4.11 -5.47
CA GLN A 78 -3.27 -4.24 -6.07
C GLN A 78 -2.40 -3.03 -5.77
N TRP A 79 -1.10 -3.25 -5.78
CA TRP A 79 -0.14 -2.16 -5.95
C TRP A 79 0.20 -2.09 -7.44
N ALA A 80 -0.21 -1.01 -8.11
CA ALA A 80 -0.22 -0.93 -9.58
C ALA A 80 1.16 -1.19 -10.21
N ASP A 81 2.20 -0.49 -9.72
CA ASP A 81 3.56 -0.60 -10.25
C ASP A 81 4.47 -1.50 -9.39
N ALA A 82 4.27 -1.47 -8.07
CA ALA A 82 5.06 -2.21 -7.08
C ALA A 82 6.59 -2.08 -7.31
N LYS A 83 7.05 -0.86 -7.60
CA LYS A 83 8.44 -0.58 -8.00
C LYS A 83 9.23 0.05 -6.85
N VAL A 84 10.51 -0.29 -6.78
CA VAL A 84 11.45 0.25 -5.80
C VAL A 84 12.76 0.65 -6.49
N ASP A 85 13.56 1.49 -5.83
CA ASP A 85 14.77 2.08 -6.43
C ASP A 85 15.83 1.02 -6.78
N ALA A 86 15.93 -0.02 -5.94
CA ALA A 86 16.83 -1.15 -6.13
C ALA A 86 16.09 -2.38 -6.69
N ALA A 87 16.71 -3.56 -6.62
CA ALA A 87 16.13 -4.77 -7.22
C ALA A 87 14.88 -5.28 -6.50
N ASN A 88 14.80 -5.09 -5.17
CA ASN A 88 13.69 -5.57 -4.33
C ASN A 88 13.68 -4.90 -2.96
N LEU A 89 12.49 -4.84 -2.34
CA LEU A 89 12.30 -4.43 -0.95
C LEU A 89 11.38 -5.45 -0.28
N ARG A 90 11.81 -5.99 0.87
CA ARG A 90 11.05 -7.03 1.57
C ARG A 90 10.13 -6.39 2.60
N LEU A 91 8.83 -6.46 2.32
CA LEU A 91 7.78 -6.06 3.24
C LEU A 91 7.46 -7.24 4.15
N ASN A 92 7.80 -7.14 5.43
CA ASN A 92 7.60 -8.21 6.42
C ASN A 92 6.30 -8.00 7.21
N ASP A 93 5.27 -7.50 6.52
CA ASP A 93 3.99 -7.16 7.12
C ASP A 93 2.88 -8.12 6.70
N VAL A 94 1.95 -8.34 7.63
CA VAL A 94 0.57 -8.72 7.33
C VAL A 94 -0.28 -7.57 7.83
N GLN A 95 -0.84 -6.72 6.96
CA GLN A 95 -1.89 -5.82 7.44
C GLN A 95 -2.94 -5.43 6.41
N VAL A 96 -4.18 -5.48 6.90
CA VAL A 96 -5.37 -4.88 6.31
C VAL A 96 -5.96 -3.98 7.41
N GLY A 97 -6.17 -2.69 7.11
CA GLY A 97 -6.78 -1.74 8.03
C GLY A 97 -8.13 -1.26 7.50
N PHE A 98 -9.22 -1.71 8.10
CA PHE A 98 -10.56 -1.19 7.79
C PHE A 98 -10.92 -0.05 8.74
N ARG A 99 -11.25 1.12 8.20
CA ARG A 99 -11.84 2.23 8.95
C ARG A 99 -13.29 2.36 8.53
N ILE A 100 -14.20 2.08 9.46
CA ILE A 100 -15.65 2.14 9.24
C ILE A 100 -16.16 3.35 10.02
N PHE A 101 -16.86 4.24 9.31
CA PHE A 101 -17.62 5.34 9.92
C PHE A 101 -19.10 4.94 9.96
N TRP A 102 -19.78 5.19 11.06
CA TRP A 102 -21.23 5.03 11.16
C TRP A 102 -21.83 6.17 11.99
N GLU A 103 -23.09 6.49 11.71
CA GLU A 103 -23.92 7.40 12.48
C GLU A 103 -25.18 6.65 12.92
N VAL A 104 -25.75 7.02 14.06
CA VAL A 104 -26.99 6.43 14.57
C VAL A 104 -28.12 7.40 14.25
N GLU A 105 -29.17 6.90 13.60
CA GLU A 105 -30.42 7.65 13.38
C GLU A 105 -31.14 7.94 14.70
#